data_AF-K2RV07-F1
#
_entry.id   AF-K2RV07-F1
#
_cell.length_a   1.000
_cell.length_b   1.000
_cell.length_c   1.000
_cell.angle_alpha   90.00
_cell.angle_beta   90.00
_cell.angle_gamma   90.00
#
_symmetry.space_group_name_H-M   'P 1'
#
loop_
_entity.id
_entity.type
_entity.pdbx_description
1 polymer ?
#
loop_
_entity_poly.entity_id
_entity_poly.type
_entity_poly.pdbx_seq_one_letter_code
_entity_poly.pdbx_strand_id
1 'polypeptide(L)'
;MLAKEFGFIAKWRRLRCCGHIINLVVRQILFGKDPDAFEDEEAQAKELITEHLLWRSRGLLKSSSWTADAMLERALKPEVRKAIDALVLDEVRNWGEYERRRIKNGTRDAKMRRKPTIINDFLTSDDWATLTAYYYILKPFHEVTKRLEGNPIDGELGALWEVLPVMEFLLEYLEGVKQNVARFPDEYFRVNVNLGWAKLDEYYKLLDDSPVYAASIALHPAFGWEWIEH
;
A
#
# COMPACT_ATOMS: atom_id res chain seq x y z
N MET A 1 -14.81 -0.56 40.74
CA MET A 1 -15.22 -1.82 41.41
C MET A 1 -16.56 -2.39 40.91
N LEU A 2 -17.47 -1.60 40.33
CA LEU A 2 -18.72 -2.10 39.70
C LEU A 2 -18.52 -3.07 38.52
N ALA A 3 -17.49 -2.88 37.69
CA ALA A 3 -17.23 -3.75 36.54
C ALA A 3 -16.91 -5.21 36.95
N LYS A 4 -16.29 -5.43 38.11
CA LYS A 4 -16.03 -6.79 38.62
C LYS A 4 -17.28 -7.44 39.22
N GLU A 5 -18.16 -6.66 39.84
CA GLU A 5 -19.41 -7.14 40.45
C GLU A 5 -20.43 -7.66 39.42
N PHE A 6 -20.47 -7.08 38.22
CA PHE A 6 -21.39 -7.49 37.14
C PHE A 6 -20.74 -8.42 36.10
N GLY A 7 -19.56 -9.00 36.37
CA GLY A 7 -18.87 -9.88 35.42
C GLY A 7 -18.40 -9.19 34.13
N PHE A 8 -18.15 -7.88 34.19
CA PHE A 8 -17.82 -7.04 33.05
C PHE A 8 -16.36 -7.29 32.61
N ILE A 9 -16.18 -8.06 31.53
CA ILE A 9 -14.86 -8.33 30.97
C ILE A 9 -14.49 -7.20 30.00
N ALA A 10 -13.48 -6.39 30.36
CA ALA A 10 -13.04 -5.25 29.54
C ALA A 10 -12.59 -5.66 28.13
N LYS A 11 -12.03 -6.87 27.99
CA LYS A 11 -11.60 -7.46 26.70
C LYS A 11 -12.74 -7.51 25.68
N TRP A 12 -13.96 -7.86 26.14
CA TRP A 12 -15.14 -8.10 25.32
C TRP A 12 -15.75 -6.85 24.68
N ARG A 13 -15.28 -5.66 25.07
CA ARG A 13 -15.79 -4.37 24.54
C ARG A 13 -14.81 -3.68 23.61
N ARG A 14 -13.63 -4.26 23.40
CA ARG A 14 -12.60 -3.64 22.58
C ARG A 14 -12.93 -3.85 21.11
N LEU A 15 -13.79 -2.97 20.59
CA LEU A 15 -14.03 -2.85 19.16
C LEU A 15 -12.79 -2.27 18.48
N ARG A 16 -12.44 -2.85 17.35
CA ARG A 16 -11.34 -2.45 16.48
C ARG A 16 -11.92 -1.98 15.15
N CYS A 17 -11.40 -0.87 14.64
CA CYS A 17 -11.80 -0.33 13.35
C CYS A 17 -11.16 -1.17 12.23
N CYS A 18 -11.98 -1.72 11.33
CA CYS A 18 -11.50 -2.55 10.23
C CYS A 18 -10.58 -1.77 9.28
N GLY A 19 -10.94 -0.54 8.90
CA GLY A 19 -10.07 0.33 8.10
C GLY A 19 -8.71 0.61 8.77
N HIS A 20 -8.67 0.72 10.10
CA HIS A 20 -7.41 0.87 10.83
C HIS A 20 -6.57 -0.42 10.78
N ILE A 21 -7.19 -1.59 10.95
CA ILE A 21 -6.51 -2.89 10.82
C ILE A 21 -5.92 -3.05 9.41
N ILE A 22 -6.74 -2.78 8.39
CA ILE A 22 -6.31 -2.84 6.99
C ILE A 22 -5.11 -1.91 6.75
N ASN A 23 -5.15 -0.67 7.25
CA ASN A 23 -4.03 0.26 7.12
C ASN A 23 -2.75 -0.29 7.79
N LEU A 24 -2.85 -0.89 8.98
CA LEU A 24 -1.69 -1.50 9.65
C LEU A 24 -1.10 -2.66 8.84
N VAL A 25 -1.96 -3.49 8.25
CA VAL A 25 -1.54 -4.61 7.38
C VAL A 25 -0.88 -4.09 6.12
N VAL A 26 -1.48 -3.12 5.43
CA VAL A 26 -0.93 -2.50 4.22
C VAL A 26 0.42 -1.86 4.49
N ARG A 27 0.59 -1.16 5.63
CA ARG A 27 1.88 -0.59 6.03
C ARG A 27 2.95 -1.67 6.24
N GLN A 28 2.59 -2.81 6.84
CA GLN A 28 3.51 -3.96 6.97
C GLN A 28 3.88 -4.57 5.60
N ILE A 29 2.95 -4.60 4.64
CA ILE A 29 3.21 -5.08 3.28
C ILE A 29 4.14 -4.11 2.53
N LEU A 30 3.96 -2.79 2.67
CA LEU A 30 4.75 -1.81 1.93
C LEU A 30 6.14 -1.61 2.53
N PHE A 31 6.23 -1.53 3.85
CA PHE A 31 7.42 -1.05 4.56
C PHE A 31 8.08 -2.13 5.43
N GLY A 32 7.47 -3.30 5.57
CA GLY A 32 8.01 -4.39 6.38
C GLY A 32 7.97 -4.10 7.88
N LYS A 33 9.00 -4.58 8.60
CA LYS A 33 8.99 -4.74 10.06
C LYS A 33 8.98 -3.43 10.85
N ASP A 34 9.50 -2.35 10.28
CA ASP A 34 9.54 -1.02 10.90
C ASP A 34 8.91 0.04 9.96
N PRO A 35 7.58 0.11 9.92
CA PRO A 35 6.88 1.06 9.06
C PRO A 35 7.01 2.51 9.52
N ASP A 36 7.47 2.75 10.76
CA ASP A 36 7.66 4.10 11.31
C ASP A 36 9.05 4.65 10.95
N ALA A 37 10.08 3.80 10.84
CA ALA A 37 11.38 4.20 10.27
C ALA A 37 11.26 4.76 8.85
N PHE A 38 10.40 4.17 8.01
CA PHE A 38 10.10 4.69 6.69
C PHE A 38 9.32 6.01 6.74
N GLU A 39 8.44 6.23 7.72
CA GLU A 39 7.73 7.51 7.87
C GLU A 39 8.66 8.63 8.34
N ASP A 40 9.68 8.34 9.14
CA ASP A 40 10.71 9.31 9.53
C ASP A 40 11.60 9.71 8.33
N GLU A 41 11.97 8.75 7.48
CA GLU A 41 12.67 9.00 6.21
C GLU A 41 11.76 9.71 5.19
N GLU A 42 10.49 9.31 5.09
CA GLU A 42 9.49 9.97 4.24
C GLU A 42 9.15 11.36 4.77
N ALA A 43 9.16 11.61 6.08
CA ALA A 43 8.95 12.93 6.67
C ALA A 43 10.12 13.85 6.32
N GLN A 44 11.37 13.36 6.38
CA GLN A 44 12.55 14.08 5.91
C GLN A 44 12.50 14.32 4.39
N ALA A 45 12.10 13.31 3.61
CA ALA A 45 11.91 13.45 2.17
C ALA A 45 10.75 14.39 1.84
N LYS A 46 9.65 14.37 2.60
CA LYS A 46 8.51 15.28 2.50
C LYS A 46 8.92 16.68 2.89
N GLU A 47 9.81 16.90 3.85
CA GLU A 47 10.33 18.22 4.19
C GLU A 47 11.15 18.80 3.01
N LEU A 48 12.02 17.99 2.41
CA LEU A 48 12.78 18.33 1.19
C LEU A 48 11.87 18.53 -0.05
N ILE A 49 10.84 17.69 -0.18
CA ILE A 49 9.83 17.78 -1.25
C ILE A 49 8.88 18.96 -0.99
N THR A 50 8.61 19.35 0.26
CA THR A 50 7.76 20.50 0.60
C THR A 50 8.44 21.80 0.20
N GLU A 51 9.77 21.88 0.33
CA GLU A 51 10.58 22.94 -0.28
C GLU A 51 10.42 22.98 -1.82
N HIS A 52 10.35 21.82 -2.47
CA HIS A 52 10.16 21.68 -3.91
C HIS A 52 8.69 21.88 -4.37
N LEU A 53 7.71 21.57 -3.52
CA LEU A 53 6.27 21.74 -3.72
C LEU A 53 5.84 23.19 -3.45
N LEU A 54 6.59 23.95 -2.66
CA LEU A 54 6.43 25.40 -2.53
C LEU A 54 6.56 26.08 -3.91
N TRP A 55 7.39 25.56 -4.81
CA TRP A 55 7.48 25.99 -6.22
C TRP A 55 6.27 25.58 -7.07
N ARG A 56 5.59 24.47 -6.73
CA ARG A 56 4.35 24.01 -7.39
C ARG A 56 3.06 24.58 -6.78
N SER A 57 3.15 25.27 -5.64
CA SER A 57 2.04 25.80 -4.83
C SER A 57 1.13 26.84 -5.51
N ARG A 58 1.35 27.15 -6.79
CA ARG A 58 0.40 27.92 -7.60
C ARG A 58 -0.77 27.08 -8.16
N GLY A 59 -0.92 25.81 -7.78
CA GLY A 59 -2.12 25.03 -8.16
C GLY A 59 -2.41 23.77 -7.33
N LEU A 60 -3.28 23.91 -6.33
CA LEU A 60 -4.28 22.94 -5.80
C LEU A 60 -3.76 21.60 -5.18
N LEU A 61 -3.70 21.47 -3.85
CA LEU A 61 -4.73 21.03 -2.88
C LEU A 61 -5.09 19.51 -2.87
N LYS A 62 -4.71 18.87 -1.75
CA LYS A 62 -5.25 17.65 -1.09
C LYS A 62 -5.26 16.33 -1.88
N SER A 63 -4.28 15.47 -1.57
CA SER A 63 -4.42 14.00 -1.47
C SER A 63 -3.01 13.40 -1.50
N SER A 64 -2.60 12.66 -0.47
CA SER A 64 -1.33 11.91 -0.46
C SER A 64 -1.52 10.40 -0.66
N SER A 65 -2.71 9.85 -0.40
CA SER A 65 -3.00 8.42 -0.59
C SER A 65 -3.70 8.12 -1.92
N TRP A 66 -4.70 8.92 -2.32
CA TRP A 66 -5.47 8.68 -3.56
C TRP A 66 -4.76 9.13 -4.83
N THR A 67 -3.88 10.13 -4.70
CA THR A 67 -2.99 10.54 -5.79
C THR A 67 -1.96 9.45 -6.05
N ALA A 68 -1.38 8.83 -5.03
CA ALA A 68 -0.39 7.77 -5.19
C ALA A 68 -0.95 6.55 -5.92
N ASP A 69 -2.14 6.06 -5.53
CA ASP A 69 -2.82 4.94 -6.20
C ASP A 69 -3.18 5.26 -7.66
N ALA A 70 -3.81 6.43 -7.90
CA ALA A 70 -4.12 6.87 -9.26
C ALA A 70 -2.87 7.13 -10.12
N MET A 71 -1.76 7.55 -9.49
CA MET A 71 -0.47 7.76 -10.14
C MET A 71 0.20 6.42 -10.48
N LEU A 72 0.15 5.43 -9.58
CA LEU A 72 0.65 4.07 -9.82
C LEU A 72 -0.14 3.39 -10.93
N GLU A 73 -1.47 3.40 -10.85
CA GLU A 73 -2.33 2.83 -11.90
C GLU A 73 -2.05 3.50 -13.26
N ARG A 74 -1.90 4.82 -13.28
CA ARG A 74 -1.56 5.57 -14.50
C ARG A 74 -0.16 5.25 -15.00
N ALA A 75 0.83 5.11 -14.12
CA ALA A 75 2.21 4.81 -14.48
C ALA A 75 2.35 3.38 -15.04
N LEU A 76 1.54 2.44 -14.54
CA LEU A 76 1.51 1.06 -15.01
C LEU A 76 0.79 0.87 -16.36
N LYS A 77 0.11 1.90 -16.87
CA LYS A 77 -0.50 1.84 -18.22
C LYS A 77 0.58 1.60 -19.29
N PRO A 78 0.39 0.62 -20.19
CA PRO A 78 1.42 0.25 -21.18
C PRO A 78 1.92 1.43 -22.01
N GLU A 79 1.04 2.37 -22.35
CA GLU A 79 1.37 3.55 -23.15
C GLU A 79 2.28 4.50 -22.38
N VAL A 80 1.99 4.71 -21.08
CA VAL A 80 2.76 5.59 -20.20
C VAL A 80 4.11 4.97 -19.90
N ARG A 81 4.15 3.67 -19.57
CA ARG A 81 5.39 2.94 -19.32
C ARG A 81 6.32 2.96 -20.53
N LYS A 82 5.80 2.67 -21.73
CA LYS A 82 6.58 2.75 -22.98
C LYS A 82 7.14 4.16 -23.22
N ALA A 83 6.37 5.20 -22.93
CA ALA A 83 6.83 6.57 -23.09
C ALA A 83 7.95 6.93 -22.09
N ILE A 84 7.83 6.48 -20.83
CA ILE A 84 8.85 6.66 -19.80
C ILE A 84 10.14 5.94 -20.20
N ASP A 85 10.04 4.66 -20.58
CA ASP A 85 11.19 3.86 -21.01
C ASP A 85 11.88 4.48 -22.23
N ALA A 86 11.13 4.97 -23.21
CA ALA A 86 11.67 5.66 -24.38
C ALA A 86 12.42 6.95 -24.01
N LEU A 87 11.90 7.71 -23.04
CA LEU A 87 12.54 8.94 -22.56
C LEU A 87 13.84 8.63 -21.81
N VAL A 88 13.84 7.63 -20.93
CA VAL A 88 15.06 7.18 -20.22
C VAL A 88 16.12 6.72 -21.24
N LEU A 89 15.72 5.91 -22.22
CA LEU A 89 16.62 5.41 -23.26
C LEU A 89 17.21 6.55 -24.12
N ASP A 90 16.40 7.53 -24.50
CA ASP A 90 16.88 8.70 -25.25
C ASP A 90 17.90 9.49 -24.45
N GLU A 91 17.62 9.75 -23.17
CA GLU A 91 18.52 10.53 -22.31
C GLU A 91 19.83 9.79 -22.03
N VAL A 92 19.77 8.48 -21.79
CA VAL A 92 20.95 7.61 -21.64
C VAL A 92 21.80 7.63 -22.91
N ARG A 93 21.17 7.53 -24.08
CA ARG A 93 21.86 7.59 -25.39
C ARG A 93 22.52 8.95 -25.59
N ASN A 94 21.78 10.03 -25.40
CA ASN A 94 22.24 11.41 -25.58
C ASN A 94 23.43 11.72 -24.67
N TRP A 95 23.35 11.27 -23.41
CA TRP A 95 24.45 11.43 -22.46
C TRP A 95 25.68 10.59 -22.82
N GLY A 96 25.49 9.32 -23.20
CA GLY A 96 26.58 8.44 -23.63
C GLY A 96 27.30 8.95 -24.89
N GLU A 97 26.59 9.63 -25.80
CA GLU A 97 27.19 10.32 -26.94
C GLU A 97 27.94 11.60 -26.55
N TYR A 98 27.41 12.37 -25.61
CA TYR A 98 28.10 13.53 -25.04
C TYR A 98 29.43 13.11 -24.38
N GLU A 99 29.38 12.06 -23.55
CA GLU A 99 30.54 11.54 -22.81
C GLU A 99 31.62 10.99 -23.76
N ARG A 100 31.24 10.22 -24.79
CA ARG A 100 32.18 9.76 -25.83
C ARG A 100 32.86 10.89 -26.60
N ARG A 101 32.10 11.92 -27.01
CA ARG A 101 32.65 13.09 -27.72
C ARG A 101 33.65 13.84 -26.85
N ARG A 102 33.33 14.03 -25.57
CA ARG A 102 34.21 14.68 -24.61
C ARG A 102 35.53 13.93 -24.42
N ILE A 103 35.49 12.60 -24.27
CA ILE A 103 36.69 11.78 -24.08
C ILE A 103 37.57 11.78 -25.34
N LYS A 104 36.95 11.70 -26.53
CA LYS A 104 37.66 11.57 -27.81
C LYS A 104 38.34 12.86 -28.26
N ASN A 105 37.73 14.02 -28.03
CA ASN A 105 38.25 15.29 -28.57
C ASN A 105 39.28 15.96 -27.67
N GLY A 106 39.53 15.48 -26.44
CA GLY A 106 40.45 16.10 -25.48
C GLY A 106 40.08 17.54 -25.08
N THR A 107 39.06 18.12 -25.71
CA THR A 107 38.54 19.45 -25.46
C THR A 107 37.79 19.43 -24.14
N ARG A 108 38.39 20.10 -23.15
CA ARG A 108 37.67 20.59 -21.97
C ARG A 108 36.61 21.56 -22.47
N ASP A 109 35.37 21.10 -22.64
CA ASP A 109 34.23 21.99 -22.75
C ASP A 109 34.35 23.05 -21.65
N ALA A 110 34.25 24.33 -22.01
CA ALA A 110 34.39 25.44 -21.05
C ALA A 110 33.41 25.33 -19.87
N LYS A 111 32.32 24.58 -20.04
CA LYS A 111 31.35 24.24 -19.00
C LYS A 111 30.82 22.83 -19.23
N MET A 112 31.04 21.93 -18.26
CA MET A 112 30.50 20.57 -18.29
C MET A 112 28.97 20.62 -18.26
N ARG A 113 28.30 19.89 -19.17
CA ARG A 113 26.86 19.67 -19.03
C ARG A 113 26.58 18.94 -17.71
N ARG A 114 25.51 19.33 -17.02
CA ARG A 114 25.06 18.59 -15.84
C ARG A 114 24.48 17.26 -16.30
N LYS A 115 24.85 16.18 -15.63
CA LYS A 115 24.28 14.86 -15.88
C LYS A 115 22.78 14.92 -15.55
N PRO A 116 21.90 14.52 -16.47
CA PRO A 116 20.47 14.40 -16.22
C PRO A 116 20.22 13.44 -15.05
N THR A 117 19.42 13.87 -14.07
CA THR A 117 19.15 13.09 -12.85
C THR A 117 18.52 11.73 -13.17
N ILE A 118 17.65 11.70 -14.18
CA ILE A 118 16.93 10.49 -14.64
C ILE A 118 17.85 9.34 -15.07
N ILE A 119 19.11 9.61 -15.40
CA ILE A 119 20.07 8.55 -15.76
C ILE A 119 20.54 7.77 -14.53
N ASN A 120 20.52 8.41 -13.35
CA ASN A 120 20.90 7.78 -12.09
C ASN A 120 19.67 7.34 -11.28
N ASP A 121 18.48 7.84 -11.63
CA ASP A 121 17.24 7.70 -10.88
C ASP A 121 16.12 7.24 -11.82
N PHE A 122 16.23 5.99 -12.27
CA PHE A 122 15.23 5.33 -13.10
C PHE A 122 14.88 3.96 -12.50
N LEU A 123 13.63 3.55 -12.67
CA LEU A 123 13.17 2.23 -12.28
C LEU A 123 13.66 1.19 -13.27
N THR A 124 14.34 0.15 -12.78
CA THR A 124 14.74 -1.00 -13.57
C THR A 124 13.53 -1.87 -13.94
N SER A 125 13.72 -2.81 -14.85
CA SER A 125 12.67 -3.77 -15.22
C SER A 125 12.15 -4.55 -14.00
N ASP A 126 13.05 -4.89 -13.07
CA ASP A 126 12.74 -5.62 -11.85
C ASP A 126 12.00 -4.73 -10.83
N ASP A 127 12.36 -3.46 -10.72
CA ASP A 127 11.62 -2.48 -9.89
C ASP A 127 10.20 -2.31 -10.39
N TRP A 128 10.01 -2.21 -11.71
CA TRP A 128 8.68 -2.15 -12.31
C TRP A 128 7.88 -3.42 -12.06
N ALA A 129 8.51 -4.60 -12.11
CA ALA A 129 7.85 -5.86 -11.80
C ALA A 129 7.40 -5.89 -10.32
N THR A 130 8.24 -5.40 -9.42
CA THR A 130 7.97 -5.30 -7.98
C THR A 130 6.83 -4.33 -7.69
N LEU A 131 6.83 -3.12 -8.28
CA LEU A 131 5.73 -2.16 -8.17
C LEU A 131 4.42 -2.73 -8.71
N THR A 132 4.48 -3.46 -9.82
CA THR A 132 3.31 -4.13 -10.40
C THR A 132 2.77 -5.19 -9.43
N ALA A 133 3.64 -5.96 -8.80
CA ALA A 133 3.24 -6.96 -7.80
C ALA A 133 2.59 -6.32 -6.56
N TYR A 134 3.15 -5.22 -6.05
CA TYR A 134 2.55 -4.44 -4.96
C TYR A 134 1.17 -3.87 -5.35
N TYR A 135 1.03 -3.32 -6.55
CA TYR A 135 -0.26 -2.82 -7.01
C TYR A 135 -1.33 -3.91 -7.02
N TYR A 136 -1.02 -5.09 -7.58
CA TYR A 136 -1.98 -6.18 -7.61
C TYR A 136 -2.31 -6.75 -6.23
N ILE A 137 -1.33 -6.84 -5.33
CA ILE A 137 -1.56 -7.38 -3.98
C ILE A 137 -2.39 -6.44 -3.11
N LEU A 138 -2.22 -5.13 -3.28
CA LEU A 138 -2.90 -4.12 -2.47
C LEU A 138 -4.27 -3.73 -3.03
N LYS A 139 -4.56 -4.07 -4.28
CA LYS A 139 -5.83 -3.72 -4.92
C LYS A 139 -7.07 -4.18 -4.12
N PRO A 140 -7.16 -5.43 -3.62
CA PRO A 140 -8.32 -5.83 -2.80
C PRO A 140 -8.41 -5.08 -1.47
N PHE A 141 -7.28 -4.76 -0.84
CA PHE A 141 -7.27 -3.96 0.40
C PHE A 141 -7.84 -2.56 0.16
N HIS A 142 -7.51 -1.95 -0.97
CA HIS A 142 -8.04 -0.65 -1.37
C HIS A 142 -9.54 -0.70 -1.68
N GLU A 143 -9.98 -1.68 -2.45
CA GLU A 143 -11.40 -1.86 -2.79
C GLU A 143 -12.26 -2.06 -1.54
N VAL A 144 -11.80 -2.91 -0.62
CA VAL A 144 -12.43 -3.14 0.68
C VAL A 144 -12.42 -1.87 1.54
N THR A 145 -11.30 -1.14 1.59
CA THR A 145 -11.24 0.10 2.40
C THR A 145 -12.22 1.14 1.87
N LYS A 146 -12.28 1.36 0.55
CA LYS A 146 -13.29 2.24 -0.08
C LYS A 146 -14.71 1.82 0.25
N ARG A 147 -14.98 0.51 0.26
CA ARG A 147 -16.29 -0.03 0.64
C ARG A 147 -16.61 0.28 2.11
N LEU A 148 -15.64 0.20 3.01
CA LEU A 148 -15.82 0.42 4.44
C LEU A 148 -15.81 1.90 4.87
N GLU A 149 -15.29 2.82 4.05
CA GLU A 149 -15.18 4.25 4.35
C GLU A 149 -16.53 5.02 4.32
N GLY A 150 -17.58 4.43 3.74
CA GLY A 150 -18.97 4.87 3.93
C GLY A 150 -19.38 6.16 3.21
N ASN A 151 -20.32 6.01 2.25
CA ASN A 151 -21.38 6.99 2.00
C ASN A 151 -22.72 6.24 2.06
N PRO A 152 -23.28 6.02 3.27
CA PRO A 152 -24.37 5.08 3.48
C PRO A 152 -25.69 5.72 3.06
N ILE A 153 -26.27 5.25 1.96
CA ILE A 153 -27.67 5.53 1.61
C ILE A 153 -28.59 4.47 2.25
N ASP A 154 -28.11 3.23 2.41
CA ASP A 154 -28.93 2.06 2.81
C ASP A 154 -28.51 1.37 4.13
N GLY A 155 -27.57 1.95 4.89
CA GLY A 155 -27.08 1.35 6.15
C GLY A 155 -26.11 0.17 5.99
N GLU A 156 -25.76 -0.16 4.74
CA GLU A 156 -24.56 -0.90 4.38
C GLU A 156 -23.38 0.08 4.28
N LEU A 157 -22.13 -0.41 4.38
CA LEU A 157 -20.86 0.33 4.31
C LEU A 157 -20.32 0.79 5.69
N GLY A 158 -19.47 -0.05 6.29
CA GLY A 158 -18.80 0.19 7.57
C GLY A 158 -19.54 -0.39 8.78
N ALA A 159 -20.52 -1.27 8.54
CA ALA A 159 -21.28 -1.91 9.60
C ALA A 159 -20.44 -2.99 10.30
N LEU A 160 -20.70 -3.24 11.58
CA LEU A 160 -19.91 -4.16 12.38
C LEU A 160 -19.92 -5.60 11.84
N TRP A 161 -21.04 -6.00 11.22
CA TRP A 161 -21.20 -7.32 10.60
C TRP A 161 -20.31 -7.52 9.38
N GLU A 162 -19.86 -6.46 8.70
CA GLU A 162 -18.98 -6.56 7.53
C GLU A 162 -17.54 -6.91 7.92
N VAL A 163 -17.16 -6.76 9.19
CA VAL A 163 -15.77 -6.89 9.63
C VAL A 163 -15.23 -8.31 9.49
N LEU A 164 -15.94 -9.34 9.97
CA LEU A 164 -15.43 -10.71 9.86
C LEU A 164 -15.38 -11.20 8.40
N PRO A 165 -16.44 -11.05 7.58
CA PRO A 165 -16.39 -11.47 6.18
C PRO A 165 -15.27 -10.79 5.40
N VAL A 166 -15.01 -9.50 5.67
CA VAL A 166 -13.89 -8.77 5.06
C VAL A 166 -12.54 -9.35 5.46
N MET A 167 -12.36 -9.65 6.74
CA MET A 167 -11.09 -10.16 7.26
C MET A 167 -10.81 -11.57 6.72
N GLU A 168 -11.82 -12.43 6.65
CA GLU A 168 -11.73 -13.75 6.03
C GLU A 168 -11.38 -13.66 4.55
N PHE A 169 -12.08 -12.81 3.79
CA PHE A 169 -11.79 -12.57 2.38
C PHE A 169 -10.34 -12.13 2.15
N LEU A 170 -9.82 -11.19 2.96
CA LEU A 170 -8.44 -10.72 2.83
C LEU A 170 -7.41 -11.78 3.22
N LEU A 171 -7.73 -12.63 4.21
CA LEU A 171 -6.87 -13.76 4.60
C LEU A 171 -6.81 -14.81 3.48
N GLU A 172 -7.96 -15.24 2.96
CA GLU A 172 -8.04 -16.19 1.86
C GLU A 172 -7.32 -15.65 0.61
N TYR A 173 -7.52 -14.36 0.30
CA TYR A 173 -6.82 -13.70 -0.78
C TYR A 173 -5.30 -13.76 -0.62
N LEU A 174 -4.78 -13.37 0.56
CA LEU A 174 -3.34 -13.40 0.84
C LEU A 174 -2.79 -14.82 0.80
N GLU A 175 -3.53 -15.81 1.29
CA GLU A 175 -3.14 -17.23 1.22
C GLU A 175 -3.10 -17.77 -0.21
N GLY A 176 -4.07 -17.39 -1.04
CA GLY A 176 -4.09 -17.73 -2.46
C GLY A 176 -2.89 -17.17 -3.23
N VAL A 177 -2.42 -15.97 -2.88
CA VAL A 177 -1.25 -15.37 -3.55
C VAL A 177 0.10 -15.83 -2.98
N LYS A 178 0.17 -16.44 -1.78
CA LYS A 178 1.43 -16.88 -1.15
C LYS A 178 2.28 -17.77 -2.06
N GLN A 179 1.68 -18.67 -2.83
CA GLN A 179 2.41 -19.56 -3.74
C GLN A 179 3.12 -18.78 -4.85
N ASN A 180 2.47 -17.75 -5.38
CA ASN A 180 3.04 -16.88 -6.41
C ASN A 180 4.11 -15.96 -5.82
N VAL A 181 3.86 -15.42 -4.63
CA VAL A 181 4.79 -14.58 -3.88
C VAL A 181 6.07 -15.36 -3.56
N ALA A 182 5.98 -16.61 -3.11
CA ALA A 182 7.14 -17.43 -2.76
C ALA A 182 8.16 -17.60 -3.90
N ARG A 183 7.71 -17.49 -5.15
CA ARG A 183 8.55 -17.59 -6.37
C ARG A 183 9.01 -16.24 -6.91
N PHE A 184 8.53 -15.13 -6.34
CA PHE A 184 8.86 -13.79 -6.81
C PHE A 184 10.34 -13.49 -6.56
N PRO A 185 11.10 -12.89 -7.50
CA PRO A 185 12.53 -12.68 -7.34
C PRO A 185 12.92 -11.82 -6.14
N ASP A 186 12.20 -10.73 -5.89
CA ASP A 186 12.48 -9.79 -4.81
C ASP A 186 12.19 -10.40 -3.43
N GLU A 187 13.25 -10.58 -2.64
CA GLU A 187 13.17 -11.10 -1.28
C GLU A 187 12.40 -10.19 -0.34
N TYR A 188 12.56 -8.87 -0.46
CA TYR A 188 11.88 -7.90 0.40
C TYR A 188 10.37 -7.98 0.19
N PHE A 189 9.91 -8.00 -1.06
CA PHE A 189 8.51 -8.25 -1.39
C PHE A 189 7.97 -9.52 -0.73
N ARG A 190 8.69 -10.65 -0.82
CA ARG A 190 8.24 -11.92 -0.20
C ARG A 190 8.10 -11.81 1.31
N VAL A 191 9.09 -11.22 1.97
CA VAL A 191 9.09 -11.07 3.43
C VAL A 191 7.96 -10.15 3.88
N ASN A 192 7.80 -9.00 3.22
CA ASN A 192 6.80 -8.01 3.62
C ASN A 192 5.37 -8.52 3.45
N VAL A 193 5.08 -9.26 2.38
CA VAL A 193 3.75 -9.87 2.19
C VAL A 193 3.45 -10.88 3.30
N ASN A 194 4.44 -11.69 3.71
CA ASN A 194 4.28 -12.63 4.82
C ASN A 194 4.08 -11.91 6.17
N LEU A 195 4.75 -10.78 6.40
CA LEU A 195 4.54 -9.93 7.58
C LEU A 195 3.13 -9.34 7.58
N GLY A 196 2.66 -8.84 6.44
CA GLY A 196 1.29 -8.37 6.26
C GLY A 196 0.26 -9.45 6.58
N TRP A 197 0.43 -10.66 6.05
CA TRP A 197 -0.44 -11.79 6.35
C TRP A 197 -0.43 -12.13 7.85
N ALA A 198 0.75 -12.22 8.47
CA ALA A 198 0.87 -12.52 9.89
C ALA A 198 0.20 -11.44 10.77
N LYS A 199 0.30 -10.17 10.37
CA LYS A 199 -0.39 -9.05 11.02
C LYS A 199 -1.90 -9.16 10.87
N LEU A 200 -2.39 -9.55 9.70
CA LEU A 200 -3.82 -9.73 9.46
C LEU A 200 -4.39 -10.88 10.30
N ASP A 201 -3.69 -12.01 10.35
CA ASP A 201 -4.03 -13.18 11.16
C ASP A 201 -4.02 -12.86 12.67
N GLU A 202 -3.03 -12.09 13.14
CA GLU A 202 -2.97 -11.58 14.51
C GLU A 202 -4.25 -10.79 14.85
N TYR A 203 -4.64 -9.85 13.98
CA TYR A 203 -5.84 -9.03 14.23
C TYR A 203 -7.13 -9.82 14.08
N TYR A 204 -7.20 -10.79 13.18
CA TYR A 204 -8.34 -11.68 13.02
C TYR A 204 -8.62 -12.46 14.32
N LYS A 205 -7.59 -13.09 14.90
CA LYS A 205 -7.68 -13.79 16.20
C LYS A 205 -8.11 -12.88 17.35
N LEU A 206 -7.76 -11.58 17.27
CA LEU A 206 -8.16 -10.59 18.26
C LEU A 206 -9.63 -10.16 18.13
N LEU A 207 -10.32 -10.47 17.03
CA LEU A 207 -11.76 -10.21 16.88
C LEU A 207 -12.59 -11.17 17.74
N ASP A 208 -12.14 -12.41 17.93
CA ASP A 208 -12.77 -13.42 18.80
C ASP A 208 -12.85 -12.96 20.27
N ASP A 209 -11.99 -12.02 20.68
CA ASP A 209 -12.04 -11.43 22.02
C ASP A 209 -13.35 -10.69 22.31
N SER A 210 -14.06 -10.25 21.28
CA SER A 210 -15.27 -9.44 21.37
C SER A 210 -16.44 -10.19 20.74
N PRO A 211 -17.37 -10.75 21.53
CA PRO A 211 -18.51 -11.51 21.01
C PRO A 211 -19.47 -10.65 20.16
N VAL A 212 -19.29 -9.32 20.18
CA VAL A 212 -20.09 -8.37 19.40
C VAL A 212 -19.95 -8.60 17.89
N TYR A 213 -18.78 -9.06 17.42
CA TYR A 213 -18.59 -9.38 15.99
C TYR A 213 -19.44 -10.57 15.56
N ALA A 214 -19.34 -11.70 16.28
CA ALA A 214 -20.18 -12.87 16.06
C ALA A 214 -21.67 -12.56 16.23
N ALA A 215 -22.04 -11.83 17.30
CA ALA A 215 -23.43 -11.43 17.52
C ALA A 215 -23.97 -10.53 16.40
N SER A 216 -23.14 -9.65 15.82
CA SER A 216 -23.58 -8.77 14.73
C SER A 216 -23.94 -9.53 13.45
N ILE A 217 -23.25 -10.64 13.17
CA ILE A 217 -23.54 -11.51 12.03
C ILE A 217 -24.75 -12.39 12.31
N ALA A 218 -24.83 -12.94 13.53
CA ALA A 218 -25.95 -13.75 13.97
C ALA A 218 -27.30 -13.01 13.91
N LEU A 219 -27.27 -11.71 14.22
CA LEU A 219 -28.44 -10.84 14.17
C LEU A 219 -28.70 -10.28 12.76
N HIS A 220 -27.80 -10.51 11.80
CA HIS A 220 -27.98 -10.05 10.44
C HIS A 220 -28.97 -10.97 9.69
N PRO A 221 -30.09 -10.44 9.15
CA PRO A 221 -31.15 -11.26 8.55
C PRO A 221 -30.71 -12.14 7.38
N ALA A 222 -29.61 -11.80 6.70
CA ALA A 222 -29.08 -12.54 5.56
C ALA A 222 -27.99 -13.58 5.89
N PHE A 223 -27.37 -13.53 7.09
CA PHE A 223 -26.30 -14.46 7.48
C PHE A 223 -26.77 -15.42 8.58
N GLY A 224 -27.36 -14.89 9.66
CA GLY A 224 -27.87 -15.69 10.77
C GLY A 224 -26.80 -16.56 11.45
N TRP A 225 -27.23 -17.55 12.22
CA TRP A 225 -26.32 -18.51 12.86
C TRP A 225 -25.66 -19.49 11.88
N GLU A 226 -26.26 -19.70 10.70
CA GLU A 226 -25.75 -20.63 9.69
C GLU A 226 -24.33 -20.27 9.20
N TRP A 227 -23.99 -18.98 9.17
CA TRP A 227 -22.66 -18.50 8.80
C TRP A 227 -21.59 -18.81 9.84
N ILE A 228 -21.96 -18.90 11.13
CA ILE A 228 -21.02 -19.08 12.24
C ILE A 228 -20.69 -20.57 12.49
N GLU A 229 -21.55 -21.46 12.00
CA GLU A 229 -21.39 -22.91 12.14
C GLU A 229 -20.58 -23.56 10.99
N HIS A 230 -20.16 -22.78 10.00
CA HIS A 230 -19.31 -23.20 8.88
C HIS A 230 -17.82 -22.99 9.17
#